data_AF-A0A8H5NCF7-F1
#
_entry.id   AF-A0A8H5NCF7-F1
#
_cell.length_a   1.000
_cell.length_b   1.000
_cell.length_c   1.000
_cell.angle_alpha   90.00
_cell.angle_beta   90.00
_cell.angle_gamma   90.00
#
_symmetry.space_group_name_H-M   'P 1'
#
loop_
_entity.id
_entity.type
_entity.pdbx_description
1 polymer ?
#
loop_
_entity_poly.entity_id
_entity_poly.type
_entity_poly.pdbx_seq_one_letter_code
_entity_poly.pdbx_strand_id
1 'polypeptide(L)'
;MEEEIAFQGADTIAAFIMEPVLGAGGVIVPPDSFMKLVREICDRHGILMIADEVVTGFGRTGAWSGSRLWGVKPDMMTMAKAITSGYFPLGATLIGEAVADAFEADTTTFGSIGHGYTYSGHPVCWAAGIAGLAETRRLKLDENAAARGKDLAQALAALKAKHALVGDVRGKGLMAALE
;
A
#
# COMPACT_ATOMS: atom_id res chain seq x y z
N MET A 1 1.54 3.68 19.65
CA MET A 1 2.81 3.53 18.91
C MET A 1 3.98 3.99 19.76
N GLU A 2 4.05 5.28 20.15
CA GLU A 2 5.13 5.78 21.04
C GLU A 2 5.26 4.98 22.35
N GLU A 3 4.14 4.67 23.02
CA GLU A 3 4.15 3.85 24.24
C GLU A 3 4.69 2.43 24.00
N GLU A 4 4.35 1.82 22.86
CA GLU A 4 4.83 0.49 22.48
C GLU A 4 6.33 0.52 22.16
N ILE A 5 6.79 1.56 21.46
CA ILE A 5 8.22 1.77 21.19
C ILE A 5 8.99 1.94 22.50
N ALA A 6 8.46 2.72 23.45
CA ALA A 6 9.09 2.91 24.76
C ALA A 6 9.13 1.60 25.57
N PHE A 7 8.11 0.75 25.43
CA PHE A 7 8.06 -0.54 26.11
C PHE A 7 9.07 -1.55 25.54
N GLN A 8 9.18 -1.65 24.21
CA GLN A 8 10.07 -2.60 23.54
C GLN A 8 11.54 -2.11 23.45
N GLY A 9 11.75 -0.79 23.48
CA GLY A 9 13.02 -0.16 23.14
C GLY A 9 13.15 0.05 21.63
N ALA A 10 13.38 1.30 21.20
CA ALA A 10 13.44 1.64 19.78
C ALA A 10 14.54 0.89 19.01
N ASP A 11 15.64 0.56 19.67
CA ASP A 11 16.79 -0.19 19.13
C ASP A 11 16.49 -1.68 18.88
N THR A 12 15.34 -2.17 19.33
CA THR A 12 14.89 -3.55 19.08
C THR A 12 13.84 -3.66 17.96
N ILE A 13 13.34 -2.52 17.44
CA ILE A 13 12.29 -2.49 16.43
C ILE A 13 12.88 -2.16 15.06
N ALA A 14 12.83 -3.13 14.14
CA ALA A 14 13.35 -2.93 12.78
C ALA A 14 12.39 -2.13 11.88
N ALA A 15 11.09 -2.43 11.92
CA ALA A 15 10.13 -1.87 10.99
C ALA A 15 8.70 -1.83 11.53
N PHE A 16 7.89 -0.93 10.96
CA PHE A 16 6.45 -0.84 11.08
C PHE A 16 5.81 -1.13 9.71
N ILE A 17 4.79 -2.00 9.66
CA ILE A 17 4.06 -2.33 8.43
C ILE A 17 2.58 -1.95 8.55
N MET A 18 2.03 -1.34 7.50
CA MET A 18 0.60 -1.05 7.42
C MET A 18 0.07 -1.07 5.98
N GLU A 19 -1.20 -1.45 5.81
CA GLU A 19 -1.97 -1.11 4.61
C GLU A 19 -2.38 0.39 4.69
N PRO A 20 -2.24 1.19 3.61
CA PRO A 20 -2.73 2.58 3.60
C PRO A 20 -4.26 2.70 3.78
N VAL A 21 -5.02 1.72 3.28
CA VAL A 21 -6.43 1.46 3.64
C VAL A 21 -6.50 -0.01 3.97
N LEU A 22 -6.95 -0.37 5.17
CA LEU A 22 -7.04 -1.76 5.58
C LEU A 22 -8.10 -2.48 4.71
N GLY A 23 -7.67 -3.37 3.82
CA GLY A 23 -8.56 -3.99 2.84
C GLY A 23 -9.44 -5.06 3.47
N ALA A 24 -8.87 -6.23 3.72
CA ALA A 24 -9.61 -7.41 4.18
C ALA A 24 -10.16 -7.26 5.61
N GLY A 25 -9.57 -6.37 6.42
CA GLY A 25 -10.09 -6.03 7.75
C GLY A 25 -11.38 -5.20 7.75
N GLY A 26 -11.97 -4.95 6.57
CA GLY A 26 -13.29 -4.32 6.44
C GLY A 26 -13.25 -2.90 5.87
N VAL A 27 -12.34 -2.61 4.92
CA VAL A 27 -12.21 -1.29 4.26
C VAL A 27 -12.12 -0.16 5.29
N ILE A 28 -11.14 -0.25 6.18
CA ILE A 28 -10.93 0.76 7.22
C ILE A 28 -10.04 1.86 6.65
N VAL A 29 -10.64 3.00 6.36
CA VAL A 29 -9.93 4.20 5.90
C VAL A 29 -9.38 4.93 7.13
N PRO A 30 -8.07 5.09 7.26
CA PRO A 30 -7.51 5.80 8.41
C PRO A 30 -7.84 7.31 8.30
N PRO A 31 -7.80 8.05 9.42
CA PRO A 31 -7.81 9.51 9.39
C PRO A 31 -6.67 10.05 8.50
N ASP A 32 -6.91 11.16 7.80
CA ASP A 32 -5.94 11.67 6.80
C ASP A 32 -4.57 12.08 7.38
N SER A 33 -4.50 12.31 8.70
CA SER A 33 -3.23 12.59 9.41
C SER A 33 -2.46 11.32 9.80
N PHE A 34 -3.12 10.17 9.90
CA PHE A 34 -2.59 8.97 10.56
C PHE A 34 -1.29 8.48 9.92
N MET A 35 -1.28 8.23 8.60
CA MET A 35 -0.11 7.68 7.92
C MET A 35 1.09 8.63 7.96
N LYS A 36 0.86 9.94 7.95
CA LYS A 36 1.91 10.96 8.09
C LYS A 36 2.51 10.94 9.49
N LEU A 37 1.66 10.89 10.53
CA LEU A 37 2.12 10.80 11.91
C LEU A 37 2.91 9.51 12.17
N VAL A 38 2.48 8.38 11.61
CA VAL A 38 3.23 7.12 11.67
C VAL A 38 4.61 7.28 11.03
N ARG A 39 4.69 7.88 9.83
CA ARG A 39 5.98 8.16 9.16
C ARG A 39 6.89 9.01 10.04
N GLU A 40 6.37 10.10 10.61
CA GLU A 40 7.13 10.98 11.50
C GLU A 40 7.63 10.25 12.75
N ILE A 41 6.83 9.35 13.34
CA ILE A 41 7.26 8.52 14.48
C ILE A 41 8.39 7.57 14.05
N CYS A 42 8.21 6.88 12.92
CA CYS A 42 9.23 5.98 12.38
C CYS A 42 10.57 6.71 12.15
N ASP A 43 10.53 7.93 11.59
CA ASP A 43 11.72 8.74 11.34
C ASP A 43 12.44 9.13 12.64
N ARG A 44 11.70 9.52 13.68
CA ARG A 44 12.29 9.88 14.99
C ARG A 44 13.03 8.74 15.66
N HIS A 45 12.57 7.50 15.45
CA HIS A 45 13.09 6.32 16.14
C HIS A 45 14.00 5.45 15.27
N GLY A 46 14.25 5.83 14.01
CA GLY A 46 15.06 5.03 13.08
C GLY A 46 14.38 3.71 12.65
N ILE A 47 13.06 3.66 12.69
CA ILE A 47 12.27 2.48 12.34
C ILE A 47 11.89 2.56 10.85
N LEU A 48 12.06 1.47 10.10
CA LEU A 48 11.65 1.42 8.70
C LEU A 48 10.12 1.39 8.57
N MET A 49 9.55 2.07 7.58
CA MET A 49 8.13 1.99 7.26
C MET A 49 7.91 1.16 6.00
N ILE A 50 7.08 0.13 6.10
CA ILE A 50 6.63 -0.70 5.00
C ILE A 50 5.17 -0.37 4.69
N ALA A 51 4.89 0.12 3.50
CA ALA A 51 3.52 0.26 3.02
C ALA A 51 3.07 -1.01 2.30
N ASP A 52 2.09 -1.71 2.86
CA ASP A 52 1.43 -2.82 2.18
C ASP A 52 0.44 -2.30 1.15
N GLU A 53 0.87 -2.28 -0.10
CA GLU A 53 0.15 -1.68 -1.22
C GLU A 53 -0.43 -2.74 -2.15
N VAL A 54 -0.55 -3.98 -1.66
CA VAL A 54 -1.10 -5.09 -2.42
C VAL A 54 -2.52 -4.77 -2.90
N VAL A 55 -3.34 -4.08 -2.10
CA VAL A 55 -4.70 -3.67 -2.49
C VAL A 55 -4.74 -2.24 -3.03
N THR A 56 -4.04 -1.31 -2.37
CA THR A 56 -4.15 0.13 -2.64
C THR A 56 -3.31 0.61 -3.82
N GLY A 57 -2.33 -0.18 -4.25
CA GLY A 57 -1.48 0.12 -5.39
C GLY A 57 -2.23 0.19 -6.72
N PHE A 58 -1.64 0.91 -7.66
CA PHE A 58 -2.08 1.00 -9.06
C PHE A 58 -3.49 1.59 -9.26
N GLY A 59 -3.85 2.60 -8.46
CA GLY A 59 -5.02 3.44 -8.74
C GLY A 59 -6.26 3.16 -7.89
N ARG A 60 -6.30 2.07 -7.11
CA ARG A 60 -7.51 1.60 -6.41
C ARG A 60 -8.18 2.69 -5.56
N THR A 61 -7.40 3.47 -4.83
CA THR A 61 -7.87 4.50 -3.90
C THR A 61 -8.13 5.86 -4.57
N GLY A 62 -7.93 5.97 -5.89
CA GLY A 62 -7.98 7.23 -6.62
C GLY A 62 -6.64 7.96 -6.74
N ALA A 63 -5.56 7.30 -6.36
CA ALA A 63 -4.17 7.74 -6.57
C ALA A 63 -3.32 6.55 -6.99
N TRP A 64 -2.16 6.80 -7.62
CA TRP A 64 -1.27 5.74 -8.09
C TRP A 64 -0.89 4.71 -7.01
N SER A 65 -0.80 5.14 -5.75
CA SER A 65 -0.69 4.26 -4.60
C SER A 65 -1.36 4.92 -3.39
N GLY A 66 -1.70 4.14 -2.37
CA GLY A 66 -2.19 4.63 -1.08
C GLY A 66 -1.19 5.57 -0.41
N SER A 67 0.08 5.24 -0.36
CA SER A 67 1.14 6.12 0.19
C SER A 67 1.15 7.48 -0.51
N ARG A 68 1.01 7.51 -1.84
CA ARG A 68 0.91 8.76 -2.61
C ARG A 68 -0.39 9.53 -2.35
N LEU A 69 -1.50 8.85 -2.04
CA LEU A 69 -2.74 9.50 -1.65
C LEU A 69 -2.55 10.41 -0.43
N TRP A 70 -1.73 9.99 0.53
CA TRP A 70 -1.40 10.78 1.72
C TRP A 70 -0.04 11.49 1.65
N GLY A 71 0.67 11.43 0.52
CA GLY A 71 1.97 12.09 0.34
C GLY A 71 3.07 11.55 1.27
N VAL A 72 3.01 10.25 1.62
CA VAL A 72 4.00 9.58 2.47
C VAL A 72 4.96 8.77 1.62
N LYS A 73 6.26 8.84 1.95
CA LYS A 73 7.32 8.03 1.33
C LYS A 73 7.72 6.89 2.30
N PRO A 74 7.27 5.65 2.06
CA PRO A 74 7.73 4.50 2.83
C PRO A 74 9.14 4.09 2.41
N ASP A 75 9.83 3.34 3.27
CA ASP A 75 11.16 2.77 2.98
C ASP A 75 11.06 1.53 2.09
N MET A 76 9.96 0.80 2.19
CA MET A 76 9.66 -0.37 1.37
C MET A 76 8.16 -0.43 1.02
N MET A 77 7.81 -1.10 -0.07
CA MET A 77 6.41 -1.35 -0.42
C MET A 77 6.20 -2.80 -0.87
N THR A 78 5.10 -3.42 -0.45
CA THR A 78 4.66 -4.70 -1.03
C THR A 78 3.62 -4.45 -2.11
N MET A 79 3.75 -5.14 -3.25
CA MET A 79 2.91 -4.97 -4.43
C MET A 79 2.49 -6.33 -4.97
N ALA A 80 1.23 -6.50 -5.35
CA ALA A 80 0.74 -7.63 -6.13
C ALA A 80 -0.59 -7.24 -6.80
N LYS A 81 -1.52 -8.19 -6.93
CA LYS A 81 -2.90 -8.00 -7.42
C LYS A 81 -2.98 -7.15 -8.70
N ALA A 82 -3.23 -5.84 -8.56
CA ALA A 82 -3.42 -4.93 -9.68
C ALA A 82 -2.14 -4.69 -10.50
N ILE A 83 -0.95 -5.08 -10.02
CA ILE A 83 0.30 -5.01 -10.79
C ILE A 83 0.20 -5.76 -12.14
N THR A 84 -0.62 -6.81 -12.21
CA THR A 84 -0.94 -7.55 -13.43
C THR A 84 -2.45 -7.55 -13.71
N SER A 85 -3.24 -6.78 -12.97
CA SER A 85 -4.72 -6.89 -12.97
C SER A 85 -5.24 -8.33 -12.80
N GLY A 86 -4.48 -9.20 -12.15
CA GLY A 86 -4.80 -10.63 -11.98
C GLY A 86 -4.60 -11.51 -13.21
N TYR A 87 -4.06 -11.00 -14.32
CA TYR A 87 -3.85 -11.78 -15.55
C TYR A 87 -2.76 -12.85 -15.40
N PHE A 88 -1.78 -12.62 -14.54
CA PHE A 88 -0.73 -13.59 -14.21
C PHE A 88 -0.21 -13.35 -12.79
N PRO A 89 0.18 -14.38 -12.02
CA PRO A 89 0.75 -14.18 -10.68
C PRO A 89 2.03 -13.35 -10.70
N LEU A 90 2.02 -12.22 -10.03
CA LEU A 90 3.20 -11.38 -9.82
C LEU A 90 3.08 -10.67 -8.46
N GLY A 91 4.11 -10.82 -7.65
CA GLY A 91 4.35 -10.01 -6.46
C GLY A 91 5.70 -9.31 -6.60
N ALA A 92 5.84 -8.15 -5.98
CA ALA A 92 7.08 -7.39 -5.93
C ALA A 92 7.24 -6.70 -4.58
N THR A 93 8.46 -6.68 -4.08
CA THR A 93 8.87 -5.82 -2.97
C THR A 93 9.69 -4.67 -3.56
N LEU A 94 9.20 -3.44 -3.43
CA LEU A 94 9.95 -2.25 -3.80
C LEU A 94 10.80 -1.84 -2.61
N ILE A 95 12.06 -1.52 -2.86
CA ILE A 95 13.06 -1.17 -1.86
C ILE A 95 13.51 0.27 -2.12
N GLY A 96 13.47 1.11 -1.08
CA GLY A 96 13.97 2.47 -1.13
C GLY A 96 15.50 2.52 -1.14
N GLU A 97 16.04 3.62 -1.67
CA GLU A 97 17.48 3.84 -1.86
C GLU A 97 18.30 3.57 -0.59
N ALA A 98 17.92 4.17 0.55
CA ALA A 98 18.65 3.97 1.81
C ALA A 98 18.73 2.50 2.27
N VAL A 99 17.70 1.70 1.97
CA VAL A 99 17.69 0.26 2.29
C VAL A 99 18.56 -0.49 1.28
N ALA A 100 18.48 -0.16 -0.01
CA ALA A 100 19.31 -0.78 -1.04
C ALA A 100 20.81 -0.51 -0.80
N ASP A 101 21.16 0.75 -0.48
CA ASP A 101 22.53 1.18 -0.20
C ASP A 101 23.16 0.41 0.96
N ALA A 102 22.37 0.04 1.97
CA ALA A 102 22.86 -0.76 3.09
C ALA A 102 23.38 -2.15 2.66
N PHE A 103 22.86 -2.71 1.57
CA PHE A 103 23.37 -3.94 0.96
C PHE A 103 24.44 -3.67 -0.09
N GLU A 104 24.21 -2.70 -0.99
CA GLU A 104 25.08 -2.44 -2.14
C GLU A 104 26.42 -1.80 -1.76
N ALA A 105 26.47 -1.01 -0.67
CA ALA A 105 27.70 -0.39 -0.18
C ALA A 105 28.55 -1.35 0.69
N ASP A 106 28.01 -2.49 1.10
CA ASP A 106 28.74 -3.47 1.90
C ASP A 106 29.66 -4.31 1.00
N THR A 107 30.96 -4.14 1.17
CA THR A 107 31.99 -4.86 0.40
C THR A 107 32.33 -6.24 0.97
N THR A 108 31.67 -6.65 2.04
CA THR A 108 31.85 -7.96 2.70
C THR A 108 30.75 -8.94 2.28
N THR A 109 30.82 -10.18 2.78
CA THR A 109 29.75 -11.16 2.54
C THR A 109 28.48 -10.86 3.33
N PHE A 110 28.51 -9.92 4.28
CA PHE A 110 27.34 -9.60 5.12
C PHE A 110 26.23 -8.90 4.31
N GLY A 111 26.58 -8.08 3.32
CA GLY A 111 25.63 -7.51 2.37
C GLY A 111 25.06 -8.48 1.33
N SER A 112 25.51 -9.75 1.31
CA SER A 112 25.04 -10.73 0.33
C SER A 112 23.59 -11.15 0.59
N ILE A 113 22.73 -11.04 -0.41
CA ILE A 113 21.31 -11.41 -0.31
C ILE A 113 21.13 -12.90 -0.63
N GLY A 114 20.97 -13.72 0.42
CA GLY A 114 20.62 -15.14 0.34
C GLY A 114 19.13 -15.41 0.17
N HIS A 115 18.40 -14.59 -0.60
CA HIS A 115 16.95 -14.68 -0.76
C HIS A 115 16.54 -14.67 -2.24
N GLY A 116 15.66 -15.59 -2.62
CA GLY A 116 15.10 -15.65 -3.97
C GLY A 116 14.11 -16.79 -4.13
N TYR A 117 13.17 -16.62 -5.06
CA TYR A 117 12.21 -17.65 -5.45
C TYR A 117 12.62 -18.22 -6.82
N THR A 118 12.31 -19.49 -7.09
CA THR A 118 12.55 -20.13 -8.40
C THR A 118 11.99 -19.31 -9.57
N TYR A 119 10.87 -18.62 -9.35
CA TYR A 119 10.19 -17.79 -10.33
C TYR A 119 10.38 -16.28 -10.12
N SER A 120 11.33 -15.86 -9.27
CA SER A 120 11.73 -14.45 -9.20
C SER A 120 12.17 -13.96 -10.58
N GLY A 121 11.54 -12.91 -11.09
CA GLY A 121 11.85 -12.38 -12.41
C GLY A 121 11.25 -13.14 -13.59
N HIS A 122 10.25 -14.01 -13.38
CA HIS A 122 9.69 -14.83 -14.46
C HIS A 122 9.19 -13.98 -15.64
N PRO A 123 9.65 -14.23 -16.88
CA PRO A 123 9.49 -13.30 -18.00
C PRO A 123 8.02 -13.12 -18.42
N VAL A 124 7.19 -14.16 -18.34
CA VAL A 124 5.76 -14.06 -18.65
C VAL A 124 5.02 -13.20 -17.61
N CYS A 125 5.42 -13.24 -16.34
CA CYS A 125 4.84 -12.39 -15.31
C CYS A 125 5.09 -10.92 -15.63
N TRP A 126 6.33 -10.59 -16.02
CA TRP A 126 6.72 -9.23 -16.36
C TRP A 126 6.10 -8.75 -17.67
N ALA A 127 5.91 -9.62 -18.67
CA ALA A 127 5.17 -9.27 -19.88
C ALA A 127 3.72 -8.87 -19.54
N ALA A 128 3.03 -9.64 -18.70
CA ALA A 128 1.69 -9.31 -18.23
C ALA A 128 1.67 -8.02 -17.38
N GLY A 129 2.67 -7.83 -16.51
CA GLY A 129 2.79 -6.62 -15.68
C GLY A 129 3.02 -5.35 -16.50
N ILE A 130 3.93 -5.39 -17.47
CA ILE A 130 4.21 -4.25 -18.36
C ILE A 130 2.96 -3.86 -19.14
N ALA A 131 2.27 -4.84 -19.75
CA ALA A 131 1.03 -4.60 -20.48
C ALA A 131 -0.08 -4.04 -19.56
N GLY A 132 -0.27 -4.63 -18.38
CA GLY A 132 -1.28 -4.20 -17.41
C GLY A 132 -1.05 -2.77 -16.90
N LEU A 133 0.20 -2.40 -16.60
CA LEU A 133 0.55 -1.06 -16.15
C LEU A 133 0.43 -0.02 -17.28
N ALA A 134 0.78 -0.40 -18.52
CA ALA A 134 0.58 0.46 -19.68
C ALA A 134 -0.90 0.81 -19.86
N GLU A 135 -1.79 -0.18 -19.78
CA GLU A 135 -3.23 0.04 -19.86
C GLU A 135 -3.78 0.83 -18.67
N THR A 136 -3.29 0.56 -17.46
CA THR A 136 -3.67 1.30 -16.24
C THR A 136 -3.41 2.80 -16.42
N ARG A 137 -2.26 3.17 -17.01
CA ARG A 137 -1.92 4.57 -17.32
C ARG A 137 -2.72 5.12 -18.49
N ARG A 138 -2.83 4.36 -19.59
CA ARG A 138 -3.56 4.78 -20.81
C ARG A 138 -5.02 5.10 -20.50
N LEU A 139 -5.64 4.31 -19.63
CA LEU A 139 -7.03 4.45 -19.21
C LEU A 139 -7.22 5.39 -18.01
N LYS A 140 -6.13 5.92 -17.43
CA LYS A 140 -6.16 6.82 -16.26
C LYS A 140 -7.01 6.26 -15.12
N LEU A 141 -6.76 4.99 -14.77
CA LEU A 141 -7.64 4.26 -13.86
C LEU A 141 -7.67 4.85 -12.44
N ASP A 142 -6.61 5.52 -12.01
CA ASP A 142 -6.56 6.29 -10.77
C ASP A 142 -7.49 7.51 -10.81
N GLU A 143 -7.44 8.33 -11.88
CA GLU A 143 -8.37 9.45 -12.07
C GLU A 143 -9.82 8.95 -12.11
N ASN A 144 -10.09 7.86 -12.84
CA ASN A 144 -11.40 7.25 -12.91
C ASN A 144 -11.85 6.70 -11.55
N ALA A 145 -10.98 6.04 -10.79
CA ALA A 145 -11.30 5.54 -9.46
C ALA A 145 -11.61 6.68 -8.48
N ALA A 146 -10.90 7.81 -8.58
CA ALA A 146 -11.21 9.01 -7.80
C ALA A 146 -12.59 9.59 -8.16
N ALA A 147 -12.92 9.67 -9.45
CA ALA A 147 -14.20 10.20 -9.92
C ALA A 147 -15.37 9.27 -9.56
N ARG A 148 -15.29 7.99 -9.93
CA ARG A 148 -16.34 6.99 -9.66
C ARG A 148 -16.46 6.65 -8.19
N GLY A 149 -15.38 6.80 -7.41
CA GLY A 149 -15.41 6.65 -5.96
C GLY A 149 -16.33 7.66 -5.26
N LYS A 150 -16.45 8.89 -5.78
CA LYS A 150 -17.40 9.89 -5.26
C LYS A 150 -18.84 9.45 -5.46
N ASP A 151 -19.15 8.97 -6.67
CA ASP A 151 -20.48 8.45 -7.00
C ASP A 151 -20.84 7.23 -6.15
N LEU A 152 -19.88 6.31 -5.95
CA LEU A 152 -20.05 5.15 -5.08
C LEU A 152 -20.33 5.57 -3.63
N ALA A 153 -19.55 6.50 -3.07
CA ALA A 153 -19.74 6.99 -1.72
C ALA A 153 -21.11 7.66 -1.53
N GLN A 154 -21.56 8.47 -2.50
CA GLN A 154 -22.88 9.11 -2.46
C GLN A 154 -24.01 8.07 -2.48
N ALA A 155 -23.90 7.05 -3.34
CA ALA A 155 -24.91 5.99 -3.42
C ALA A 155 -25.00 5.18 -2.12
N LEU A 156 -23.86 4.83 -1.51
CA LEU A 156 -23.83 4.10 -0.24
C LEU A 156 -24.35 4.92 0.93
N ALA A 157 -24.05 6.23 0.98
CA ALA A 157 -24.61 7.13 1.98
C ALA A 157 -26.15 7.21 1.88
N ALA A 158 -26.70 7.21 0.67
CA ALA A 158 -28.15 7.16 0.46
C ALA A 158 -28.77 5.85 0.95
N LEU A 159 -28.07 4.71 0.77
CA LEU A 159 -28.50 3.42 1.33
C LEU A 159 -28.51 3.44 2.87
N LYS A 160 -27.47 4.00 3.50
CA LYS A 160 -27.41 4.16 4.97
C LYS A 160 -28.59 4.97 5.50
N ALA A 161 -28.93 6.08 4.84
CA ALA A 161 -30.05 6.92 5.25
C ALA A 161 -31.42 6.20 5.15
N LYS A 162 -31.55 5.22 4.25
CA LYS A 162 -32.80 4.48 4.01
C LYS A 162 -32.95 3.25 4.91
N HIS A 163 -31.86 2.63 5.34
CA HIS A 163 -31.87 1.32 5.98
C HIS A 163 -31.25 1.38 7.38
N ALA A 164 -32.09 1.28 8.42
CA ALA A 164 -31.67 1.32 9.82
C ALA A 164 -30.71 0.18 10.23
N LEU A 165 -30.61 -0.89 9.43
CA LEU A 165 -29.64 -1.99 9.65
C LEU A 165 -28.19 -1.56 9.38
N VAL A 166 -27.97 -0.51 8.57
CA VAL A 166 -26.63 -0.04 8.22
C VAL A 166 -26.13 0.92 9.30
N GLY A 167 -25.18 0.47 10.11
CA GLY A 167 -24.51 1.27 11.12
C GLY A 167 -23.47 2.21 10.53
N ASP A 168 -22.68 1.74 9.56
CA ASP A 168 -21.60 2.52 8.97
C ASP A 168 -21.45 2.37 7.44
N VAL A 169 -20.95 3.45 6.80
CA VAL A 169 -20.54 3.50 5.40
C VAL A 169 -19.16 4.12 5.36
N ARG A 170 -18.21 3.41 4.78
CA ARG A 170 -16.82 3.87 4.64
C ARG A 170 -16.20 3.41 3.34
N GLY A 171 -15.20 4.15 2.87
CA GLY A 171 -14.53 3.86 1.61
C GLY A 171 -13.60 4.96 1.14
N LYS A 172 -12.71 4.61 0.21
CA LYS A 172 -11.78 5.54 -0.47
C LYS A 172 -11.56 5.04 -1.89
N GLY A 173 -11.72 5.92 -2.88
CA GLY A 173 -11.71 5.53 -4.30
C GLY A 173 -12.76 4.45 -4.58
N LEU A 174 -12.34 3.35 -5.22
CA LEU A 174 -13.20 2.20 -5.54
C LEU A 174 -13.08 1.06 -4.51
N MET A 175 -12.91 1.42 -3.23
CA MET A 175 -13.03 0.52 -2.08
C MET A 175 -14.17 1.04 -1.21
N ALA A 176 -15.09 0.17 -0.81
CA ALA A 176 -16.17 0.55 0.09
C ALA A 176 -16.70 -0.63 0.92
N ALA A 177 -17.27 -0.32 2.09
CA ALA A 177 -17.95 -1.26 2.97
C ALA A 177 -19.24 -0.65 3.54
N LEU A 178 -20.19 -1.53 3.84
CA LEU A 178 -21.39 -1.32 4.64
C LEU A 178 -21.28 -2.25 5.83
N GLU A 179 -21.45 -1.73 7.04
CA GLU A 179 -21.48 -2.51 8.28
C GLU A 179 -22.76 -2.23 9.05
#